data_AF-A0A6A6EAR3-F1
#
_entry.id   AF-A0A6A6EAR3-F1
#
_cell.length_a   1.000
_cell.length_b   1.000
_cell.length_c   1.000
_cell.angle_alpha   90.00
_cell.angle_beta   90.00
_cell.angle_gamma   90.00
#
_symmetry.space_group_name_H-M   'P 1'
#
loop_
_entity.id
_entity.type
_entity.pdbx_description
1 polymer ?
#
loop_
_entity_poly.entity_id
_entity_poly.type
_entity_poly.pdbx_seq_one_letter_code
_entity_poly.pdbx_strand_id
1 'polypeptide(L)'
;MGLTALVQGFKLSVAKFDNFLTANGLSPTEGYQPLPDEAAVIAKLFRATGVDCEVRVFVPHMTGFDRSQHLFVCCDWVYILAAREIENELQKLVPPAFESMRRSLGAESDVSRYVVYNDERDLVDSERG
;
A
#
# COMPACT_ATOMS: atom_id res chain seq x y z
N MET A 1 -12.73 -8.47 -7.63
CA MET A 1 -13.08 -9.49 -6.63
C MET A 1 -12.26 -9.13 -5.41
N GLY A 2 -12.86 -8.91 -4.24
CA GLY A 2 -12.07 -8.43 -3.10
C GLY A 2 -11.02 -9.45 -2.67
N LEU A 3 -9.78 -8.98 -2.52
CA LEU A 3 -8.64 -9.77 -2.07
C LEU A 3 -8.31 -9.41 -0.62
N THR A 4 -8.13 -10.42 0.22
CA THR A 4 -7.55 -10.21 1.55
C THR A 4 -6.04 -10.33 1.42
N ALA A 5 -5.31 -9.33 1.87
CA ALA A 5 -3.86 -9.35 1.94
C ALA A 5 -3.43 -9.32 3.41
N LEU A 6 -2.49 -10.19 3.77
CA LEU A 6 -1.69 -9.99 4.96
C LEU A 6 -0.48 -9.17 4.54
N VAL A 7 -0.27 -8.02 5.19
CA VAL A 7 0.76 -7.05 4.81
C VAL A 7 1.68 -6.71 5.99
N GLN A 8 2.94 -6.45 5.70
CA GLN A 8 3.92 -5.89 6.62
C GLN A 8 4.22 -4.46 6.17
N GLY A 9 3.91 -3.50 7.02
CA GLY A 9 3.96 -2.09 6.65
C GLY A 9 3.51 -1.19 7.77
N PHE A 10 3.21 0.06 7.45
CA PHE A 10 2.69 1.03 8.39
C PHE A 10 1.45 1.72 7.83
N LYS A 11 0.57 2.13 8.73
CA LYS A 11 -0.61 2.92 8.45
C LYS A 11 -0.21 4.39 8.27
N LEU A 12 -0.70 5.02 7.22
CA LEU A 12 -0.49 6.44 6.93
C LEU A 12 -1.84 7.10 6.61
N SER A 13 -2.02 8.35 7.00
CA SER A 13 -3.20 9.11 6.57
C SER A 13 -3.08 9.44 5.09
N VAL A 14 -4.21 9.42 4.38
CA VAL A 14 -4.26 9.76 2.95
C VAL A 14 -3.72 11.16 2.71
N ALA A 15 -4.06 12.13 3.56
CA ALA A 15 -3.54 13.50 3.44
C ALA A 15 -2.00 13.57 3.49
N LYS A 16 -1.34 12.81 4.38
CA LYS A 16 0.13 12.76 4.46
C LYS A 16 0.72 12.12 3.20
N PHE A 17 0.09 11.06 2.70
CA PHE A 17 0.52 10.39 1.47
C PHE A 17 0.35 11.28 0.23
N ASP A 18 -0.79 11.93 0.08
CA ASP A 18 -1.09 12.82 -1.04
C ASP A 18 -0.17 14.05 -1.06
N ASN A 19 0.15 14.60 0.11
CA ASN A 19 1.16 15.66 0.23
C ASN A 19 2.54 15.17 -0.24
N PHE A 20 2.92 13.95 0.12
CA PHE A 20 4.17 13.35 -0.34
C PHE A 20 4.19 13.13 -1.86
N LEU A 21 3.10 12.62 -2.44
CA LEU A 21 2.99 12.45 -3.90
C LEU A 21 3.09 13.81 -4.62
N THR A 22 2.32 14.80 -4.16
CA THR A 22 2.28 16.13 -4.76
C THR A 22 3.63 16.83 -4.68
N ALA A 23 4.33 16.72 -3.55
CA ALA A 23 5.68 17.27 -3.37
C ALA A 23 6.72 16.65 -4.34
N ASN A 24 6.44 15.45 -4.86
CA ASN A 24 7.27 14.76 -5.84
C ASN A 24 6.68 14.81 -7.27
N GLY A 25 5.70 15.68 -7.52
CA GLY A 25 5.12 15.91 -8.84
C GLY A 25 4.13 14.84 -9.32
N LEU A 26 3.61 14.02 -8.40
CA LEU A 26 2.59 13.00 -8.70
C LEU A 26 1.20 13.48 -8.27
N SER A 27 0.18 12.97 -8.95
CA SER A 27 -1.22 13.21 -8.59
C SER A 27 -1.55 12.58 -7.22
N PRO A 28 -2.40 13.23 -6.40
CA PRO A 28 -2.89 12.64 -5.17
C PRO A 28 -3.76 11.41 -5.44
N THR A 29 -3.77 10.46 -4.51
CA THR A 29 -4.66 9.28 -4.57
C THR A 29 -6.06 9.61 -4.12
N GLU A 30 -6.24 10.62 -3.28
CA GLU A 30 -7.49 10.98 -2.65
C GLU A 30 -8.20 9.81 -1.95
N GLY A 31 -7.44 8.82 -1.50
CA GLY A 31 -7.95 7.62 -0.83
C GLY A 31 -8.52 6.56 -1.77
N TYR A 32 -8.23 6.63 -3.06
CA TYR A 32 -8.47 5.54 -4.01
C TYR A 32 -7.24 4.61 -4.10
N GLN A 33 -7.52 3.34 -4.37
CA GLN A 33 -6.47 2.37 -4.70
C GLN A 33 -5.76 2.84 -5.97
N PRO A 34 -4.42 3.01 -5.96
CA PRO A 34 -3.68 3.39 -7.16
C PRO A 34 -3.86 2.35 -8.27
N LEU A 35 -4.02 2.82 -9.50
CA LEU A 35 -4.03 1.96 -10.69
C LEU A 35 -2.66 1.30 -10.89
N PRO A 36 -2.54 0.18 -11.63
CA PRO A 36 -1.26 -0.51 -11.82
C PRO A 36 -0.11 0.40 -12.31
N ASP A 37 -0.39 1.31 -13.24
CA ASP A 37 0.60 2.27 -13.75
C ASP A 37 1.02 3.29 -12.68
N GLU A 38 0.06 3.81 -11.91
CA GLU A 38 0.31 4.73 -10.79
C GLU A 38 1.09 4.03 -9.68
N ALA A 39 0.72 2.80 -9.33
CA ALA A 39 1.40 1.97 -8.35
C ALA A 39 2.87 1.73 -8.75
N ALA A 40 3.13 1.48 -10.03
CA ALA A 40 4.50 1.33 -10.55
C ALA A 40 5.31 2.63 -10.42
N VAL A 41 4.69 3.79 -10.68
CA VAL A 41 5.34 5.10 -10.52
C VAL A 41 5.61 5.41 -9.04
N ILE A 42 4.65 5.14 -8.16
CA ILE A 42 4.78 5.29 -6.70
C ILE A 42 5.93 4.39 -6.19
N ALA A 43 5.98 3.12 -6.61
CA ALA A 43 7.05 2.21 -6.23
C ALA A 43 8.44 2.72 -6.67
N LYS A 44 8.54 3.30 -7.87
CA LYS A 44 9.78 3.95 -8.35
C LYS A 44 10.16 5.16 -7.49
N LEU A 45 9.20 5.97 -7.07
CA LEU A 45 9.44 7.10 -6.16
C LEU A 45 10.02 6.63 -4.82
N PHE A 46 9.48 5.56 -4.23
CA PHE A 46 10.04 4.97 -3.01
C PHE A 46 11.47 4.44 -3.21
N ARG A 47 11.78 3.84 -4.36
CA ARG A 47 13.15 3.42 -4.67
C ARG A 47 14.11 4.61 -4.83
N ALA A 48 13.67 5.68 -5.49
CA ALA A 48 14.46 6.89 -5.68
C ALA A 48 14.79 7.60 -4.35
N THR A 49 13.95 7.43 -3.33
CA THR A 49 14.17 7.95 -1.98
C THR A 49 15.04 7.02 -1.11
N GLY A 50 15.59 5.96 -1.69
CA GLY A 50 16.56 5.07 -1.05
C GLY A 50 15.96 3.82 -0.40
N VAL A 51 14.66 3.55 -0.58
CA VAL A 51 14.06 2.28 -0.14
C VAL A 51 14.52 1.16 -1.09
N ASP A 52 15.25 0.20 -0.55
CA ASP A 52 15.90 -0.91 -1.27
C ASP A 52 14.99 -2.14 -1.45
N CYS A 53 13.73 -2.06 -1.03
CA CYS A 53 12.73 -3.10 -1.22
C CYS A 53 11.63 -2.68 -2.19
N GLU A 54 10.81 -3.64 -2.59
CA GLU A 54 9.55 -3.34 -3.27
C GLU A 54 8.56 -2.71 -2.27
N VAL A 55 7.88 -1.65 -2.69
CA VAL A 55 6.88 -0.96 -1.88
C VAL A 55 5.55 -1.03 -2.57
N ARG A 56 4.51 -1.41 -1.83
CA ARG A 56 3.13 -1.42 -2.32
C ARG A 56 2.21 -0.65 -1.40
N VAL A 57 1.23 0.02 -2.01
CA VAL A 57 0.18 0.74 -1.30
C VAL A 57 -1.10 -0.08 -1.33
N PHE A 58 -1.65 -0.33 -0.14
CA PHE A 58 -2.95 -0.97 0.03
C PHE A 58 -3.93 0.04 0.62
N VAL A 59 -5.01 0.28 -0.08
CA VAL A 59 -6.14 1.06 0.41
C VAL A 59 -7.21 0.09 0.92
N PRO A 60 -7.56 0.12 2.21
CA PRO A 60 -8.59 -0.76 2.74
C PRO A 60 -9.93 -0.44 2.07
N HIS A 61 -10.63 -1.48 1.66
CA HIS A 61 -11.96 -1.38 1.09
C HIS A 61 -12.94 -0.84 2.14
N MET A 62 -13.67 0.21 1.75
CA MET A 62 -14.73 0.83 2.54
C MET A 62 -16.07 0.49 1.90
N THR A 63 -17.07 0.15 2.70
CA THR A 63 -18.44 -0.06 2.21
C THR A 63 -19.12 1.29 1.98
N GLY A 64 -19.67 1.52 0.78
CA GLY A 64 -20.41 2.75 0.44
C GLY A 64 -19.58 3.73 -0.39
N PHE A 65 -19.92 5.02 -0.34
CA PHE A 65 -19.22 6.10 -1.06
C PHE A 65 -18.08 6.73 -0.24
N ASP A 66 -17.80 6.21 0.95
CA ASP A 66 -16.79 6.78 1.83
C ASP A 66 -15.38 6.44 1.36
N ARG A 67 -14.54 7.47 1.24
CA ARG A 67 -13.12 7.33 0.94
C ARG A 67 -12.36 6.90 2.18
N SER A 68 -11.41 5.97 2.02
CA SER A 68 -10.55 5.61 3.13
C SER A 68 -9.76 6.84 3.58
N GLN A 69 -9.72 7.09 4.88
CA GLN A 69 -8.91 8.16 5.45
C GLN A 69 -7.44 7.75 5.62
N HIS A 70 -7.16 6.45 5.49
CA HIS A 70 -5.86 5.88 5.75
C HIS A 70 -5.53 4.81 4.69
N LEU A 71 -4.25 4.60 4.46
CA LEU A 71 -3.72 3.56 3.61
C LEU A 71 -2.54 2.87 4.29
N PHE A 72 -2.11 1.76 3.73
CA PHE A 72 -0.96 1.01 4.22
C PHE A 72 0.15 1.04 3.18
N VAL A 73 1.31 1.57 3.58
CA VAL A 73 2.54 1.47 2.79
C VAL A 73 3.28 0.24 3.29
N CYS A 74 3.54 -0.71 2.40
CA CYS A 74 3.96 -2.06 2.75
C CYS A 74 5.26 -2.45 2.04
N CYS A 75 6.15 -3.14 2.75
CA CYS A 75 7.42 -3.67 2.24
C CYS A 75 7.41 -5.20 2.04
N ASP A 76 6.39 -5.88 2.57
CA ASP A 76 6.13 -7.30 2.33
C ASP A 76 4.62 -7.57 2.36
N TRP A 77 4.13 -8.51 1.57
CA TRP A 77 2.70 -8.85 1.52
C TRP A 77 2.48 -10.25 0.95
N VAL A 78 1.35 -10.85 1.32
CA VAL A 78 0.84 -12.10 0.75
C VAL A 78 -0.67 -12.02 0.58
N TYR A 79 -1.15 -12.42 -0.60
CA TYR A 79 -2.58 -12.52 -0.87
C TYR A 79 -3.15 -13.84 -0.35
N ILE A 80 -4.33 -13.74 0.27
CA ILE A 80 -5.04 -14.86 0.88
C ILE A 80 -6.39 -14.96 0.18
N LEU A 81 -6.52 -15.99 -0.67
CA LEU A 81 -7.70 -16.25 -1.52
C LEU A 81 -8.76 -17.13 -0.83
N ALA A 82 -8.42 -17.84 0.25
CA ALA A 82 -9.31 -18.75 0.98
C ALA A 82 -8.83 -18.93 2.44
N ALA A 83 -9.58 -19.69 3.25
CA ALA A 83 -9.14 -20.09 4.59
C ALA A 83 -7.81 -20.85 4.49
N ARG A 84 -6.72 -20.22 4.94
CA ARG A 84 -5.36 -20.76 4.97
C ARG A 84 -4.81 -20.55 6.37
N GLU A 85 -4.13 -21.56 6.89
CA GLU A 85 -3.33 -21.42 8.09
C GLU A 85 -2.12 -20.53 7.79
N ILE A 86 -2.01 -19.40 8.50
CA ILE A 86 -0.92 -18.44 8.33
C ILE A 86 0.17 -18.78 9.33
N GLU A 87 1.07 -19.69 8.96
CA GLU A 87 2.27 -19.98 9.76
C GLU A 87 3.48 -19.23 9.20
N ASN A 88 4.16 -18.46 10.04
CA ASN A 88 5.46 -17.83 9.73
C ASN A 88 5.51 -17.01 8.42
N GLU A 89 4.41 -16.41 7.99
CA GLU A 89 4.39 -15.46 6.86
C GLU A 89 4.91 -14.07 7.29
N LEU A 90 5.41 -13.28 6.33
CA LEU A 90 5.95 -11.93 6.53
C LEU A 90 7.11 -11.87 7.54
N GLN A 91 8.11 -12.72 7.36
CA GLN A 91 9.32 -12.79 8.19
C GLN A 91 10.47 -11.96 7.63
N LYS A 92 10.26 -11.23 6.53
CA LYS A 92 11.29 -10.35 6.00
C LYS A 92 11.63 -9.29 7.06
N LEU A 93 12.93 -9.09 7.24
CA LEU A 93 13.42 -8.00 8.07
C LEU A 93 13.01 -6.69 7.41
N VAL A 94 12.46 -5.78 8.23
CA VAL A 94 12.09 -4.44 7.77
C VAL A 94 13.38 -3.70 7.42
N PRO A 95 13.55 -3.24 6.16
CA PRO A 95 14.76 -2.52 5.79
C PRO A 95 14.90 -1.21 6.59
N PRO A 96 16.12 -0.84 7.05
CA PRO A 96 16.33 0.42 7.77
C PRO A 96 15.91 1.66 6.97
N ALA A 97 16.03 1.61 5.64
CA ALA A 97 15.58 2.66 4.73
C ALA A 97 14.05 2.83 4.76
N PHE A 98 13.31 1.73 4.91
CA PHE A 98 11.85 1.75 5.01
C PHE A 98 11.38 2.39 6.33
N GLU A 99 12.04 2.07 7.46
CA GLU A 99 11.77 2.75 8.74
C GLU A 99 12.13 4.24 8.71
N SER A 100 13.23 4.59 8.04
CA SER A 100 13.62 6.00 7.86
C SER A 100 12.56 6.75 7.04
N MET A 101 12.08 6.14 5.96
CA MET A 101 10.99 6.67 5.13
C MET A 101 9.69 6.85 5.92
N ARG A 102 9.29 5.86 6.73
CA ARG A 102 8.13 5.95 7.62
C ARG A 102 8.19 7.19 8.51
N ARG A 103 9.35 7.45 9.11
CA ARG A 103 9.58 8.62 9.98
C ARG A 103 9.52 9.92 9.18
N SER A 104 10.13 9.96 7.98
CA SER A 104 10.08 11.13 7.09
C SER A 104 8.66 11.47 6.65
N LEU A 105 7.81 10.46 6.44
CA LEU A 105 6.38 10.64 6.12
C LEU A 105 5.53 11.01 7.34
N GLY A 106 6.10 11.00 8.55
CA GLY A 106 5.38 11.30 9.78
C GLY A 106 4.28 10.29 10.09
N ALA A 107 4.47 9.01 9.74
CA ALA A 107 3.50 7.97 10.06
C ALA A 107 3.40 7.76 11.58
N GLU A 108 2.18 7.71 12.09
CA GLU A 108 1.92 7.57 13.54
C GLU A 108 2.03 6.12 14.02
N SER A 109 1.76 5.16 13.13
CA SER A 109 1.95 3.74 13.44
C SER A 109 3.39 3.33 13.19
N ASP A 110 3.91 2.41 14.00
CA ASP A 110 5.12 1.65 13.69
C ASP A 110 4.87 0.62 12.58
N VAL A 111 5.95 0.03 12.06
CA VAL A 111 5.83 -1.09 11.11
C VAL A 111 5.30 -2.32 11.85
N SER A 112 4.17 -2.82 11.38
CA SER A 112 3.48 -3.97 11.95
C SER A 112 2.86 -4.83 10.85
N ARG A 113 2.19 -5.91 11.25
CA ARG A 113 1.45 -6.81 10.37
C ARG A 113 -0.04 -6.48 10.42
N TYR A 114 -0.66 -6.36 9.26
CA TYR A 114 -2.08 -6.03 9.14
C TYR A 114 -2.78 -7.02 8.21
N VAL A 115 -4.05 -7.31 8.49
CA VAL A 115 -4.95 -7.95 7.54
C VAL A 115 -5.73 -6.83 6.86
N VAL A 116 -5.58 -6.70 5.55
CA VAL A 116 -6.20 -5.65 4.75
C VAL A 116 -7.08 -6.31 3.71
N TYR A 117 -8.38 -6.00 3.74
CA TYR A 117 -9.28 -6.32 2.65
C TYR A 117 -9.20 -5.20 1.61
N ASN A 118 -8.74 -5.52 0.41
CA ASN A 118 -8.59 -4.57 -0.70
C ASN A 118 -9.41 -5.08 -1.88
N ASP A 119 -10.22 -4.22 -2.50
CA ASP A 119 -10.87 -4.55 -3.76
C ASP A 119 -9.95 -4.10 -4.89
N GLU A 120 -8.96 -4.94 -5.19
CA GLU A 120 -8.38 -4.92 -6.52
C GLU A 120 -9.50 -5.34 -7.47
N ARG A 121 -10.22 -4.35 -7.99
CA ARG A 121 -10.97 -4.55 -9.22
C ARG A 121 -9.94 -4.91 -10.25
N ASP A 122 -9.85 -6.20 -10.56
CA ASP A 122 -9.25 -6.70 -11.77
C ASP A 122 -9.79 -5.86 -12.93
N LEU A 123 -8.99 -4.91 -13.42
CA LEU A 123 -9.21 -4.25 -14.71
C LEU A 123 -8.82 -5.21 -15.85
N VAL A 124 -9.17 -6.48 -15.70
CA VAL A 124 -9.09 -7.49 -16.75
C VAL A 124 -10.44 -7.54 -17.45
N ASP A 125 -10.90 -6.38 -17.96
CA ASP A 125 -12.06 -6.27 -18.85
C ASP A 125 -11.97 -4.97 -19.66
N SER A 126 -10.78 -4.65 -20.22
CA SER A 126 -10.63 -3.59 -21.22
C SER A 126 -10.01 -4.06 -22.55
N GLU A 127 -9.88 -5.36 -22.77
CA GLU A 127 -9.51 -5.94 -24.08
C GLU A 127 -10.53 -6.99 -24.59
N ARG A 128 -11.82 -6.78 -24.30
CA ARG A 128 -12.91 -7.47 -25.00
C ARG A 128 -14.06 -6.49 -25.27
N GLY A 129 -13.83 -5.60 -26.22
CA GLY A 129 -14.85 -4.71 -26.80
C GLY A 129 -14.47 -4.37 -28.22
#